data_AF-A0A1B1AZ85-F1
#
_entry.id   AF-A0A1B1AZ85-F1
#
_cell.length_a   1.000
_cell.length_b   1.000
_cell.length_c   1.000
_cell.angle_alpha   90.00
_cell.angle_beta   90.00
_cell.angle_gamma   90.00
#
_symmetry.space_group_name_H-M   'P 1'
#
loop_
_entity.id
_entity.type
_entity.pdbx_description
1 polymer ?
#
loop_
_entity_poly.entity_id
_entity_poly.type
_entity_poly.pdbx_seq_one_letter_code
_entity_poly.pdbx_strand_id
1 'polypeptide(L)'
;MVASPVDYRRLWHDSNTGAYLYGSVWRPVPPQGYVALGDVWMSGWDVKPPLNAIWCVKQTAVQGHTYVRRAELRERVWMDQGTGGNGGDVAVWRVDVPPISEDPSERLLLAPNTVTTVTHYSTPAPTDTTWILDVPAGVEKRPEPEAPPLTSYQEPSNPQPVTDRIVRVPFTGVNDEGRDLQWKVLNSPFYRLHRRVGYNRAIFTNNQHGTQPARASEQVVTGVVQSESEAWTTLTRIVVSASAGIAFKGLSVGADVNITRETGYEKRTSLTEFTESTRTQEMVTPPQASGVLWVKSHELQLYRVDGSAVAGALSFQFPSYAIANYPPNAVGQHVEPAAPAEPEFQQAPDLDGEKGGGIPGFDAEELTKKLELAKQEMSGKP
;
A
#
# COMPACT_ATOMS: atom_id res chain seq x y z
N MET A 1 16.32 -17.09 16.13
CA MET A 1 16.17 -15.84 15.35
C MET A 1 16.08 -14.64 16.27
N VAL A 2 15.23 -14.67 17.30
CA VAL A 2 15.12 -13.62 18.32
C VAL A 2 15.61 -14.10 19.70
N ALA A 3 15.89 -13.16 20.60
CA ALA A 3 16.23 -13.41 22.01
C ALA A 3 15.81 -12.21 22.88
N SER A 4 15.50 -12.43 24.15
CA SER A 4 15.29 -11.34 25.11
C SER A 4 16.58 -10.53 25.30
N PRO A 5 16.50 -9.22 25.60
CA PRO A 5 17.65 -8.47 26.11
C PRO A 5 18.21 -9.13 27.38
N VAL A 6 19.49 -8.88 27.66
CA VAL A 6 20.14 -9.33 28.90
C VAL A 6 20.02 -8.31 30.02
N ASP A 7 19.83 -7.04 29.67
CA ASP A 7 19.56 -5.95 30.61
C ASP A 7 18.98 -4.72 29.87
N TYR A 8 18.77 -3.62 30.59
CA TYR A 8 18.42 -2.31 30.05
C TYR A 8 19.30 -1.20 30.65
N ARG A 9 19.73 -0.26 29.80
CA ARG A 9 20.38 1.00 30.20
C ARG A 9 19.35 2.13 30.20
N ARG A 10 19.17 2.81 31.33
CA ARG A 10 18.34 4.03 31.35
C ARG A 10 19.02 5.14 30.55
N LEU A 11 18.27 5.79 29.68
CA LEU A 11 18.72 6.96 28.94
C LEU A 11 18.23 8.27 29.56
N TRP A 12 16.99 8.29 30.07
CA TRP A 12 16.35 9.52 30.53
C TRP A 12 15.18 9.23 31.48
N HIS A 13 14.78 10.23 32.27
CA HIS A 13 13.53 10.28 33.04
C HIS A 13 13.01 11.72 33.17
N ASP A 14 11.69 11.91 33.27
CA ASP A 14 11.06 13.24 33.27
C ASP A 14 10.96 13.91 34.65
N SER A 15 11.80 13.51 35.61
CA SER A 15 11.74 14.10 36.95
C SER A 15 12.01 15.61 36.91
N ASN A 16 11.22 16.38 37.64
CA ASN A 16 11.33 17.85 37.74
C ASN A 16 11.04 18.60 36.42
N THR A 17 10.37 17.97 35.45
CA THR A 17 9.91 18.64 34.21
C THR A 17 8.58 19.37 34.37
N GLY A 18 7.86 19.15 35.47
CA GLY A 18 6.49 19.63 35.67
C GLY A 18 5.41 18.83 34.92
N ALA A 19 5.78 17.71 34.27
CA ALA A 19 4.82 16.84 33.59
C ALA A 19 3.87 16.12 34.58
N TYR A 20 2.62 15.93 34.16
CA TYR A 20 1.60 15.19 34.94
C TYR A 20 1.76 13.67 34.87
N LEU A 21 2.45 13.18 33.83
CA LEU A 21 2.81 11.78 33.69
C LEU A 21 4.27 11.64 34.08
N TYR A 22 4.61 10.51 34.71
CA TYR A 22 5.99 10.16 35.04
C TYR A 22 6.48 9.11 34.04
N GLY A 23 7.63 9.38 33.44
CA GLY A 23 8.17 8.59 32.34
C GLY A 23 9.67 8.39 32.43
N SER A 24 10.12 7.27 31.86
CA SER A 24 11.54 6.99 31.62
C SER A 24 11.76 6.24 30.32
N VAL A 25 12.97 6.37 29.77
CA VAL A 25 13.38 5.70 28.52
C VAL A 25 14.54 4.76 28.79
N TRP A 26 14.43 3.55 28.26
CA TRP A 26 15.37 2.47 28.48
C TRP A 26 15.82 1.84 27.15
N ARG A 27 17.13 1.79 26.93
CA ARG A 27 17.74 1.07 25.81
C ARG A 27 17.99 -0.38 26.19
N PRO A 28 17.45 -1.37 25.44
CA PRO A 28 17.78 -2.77 25.68
C PRO A 28 19.27 -3.04 25.43
N VAL A 29 19.88 -3.84 26.29
CA VAL A 29 21.21 -4.42 26.07
C VAL A 29 21.01 -5.78 25.40
N PRO A 30 21.27 -5.91 24.09
CA PRO A 30 21.06 -7.18 23.40
C PRO A 30 22.09 -8.22 23.82
N PRO A 31 21.77 -9.52 23.78
CA PRO A 31 22.77 -10.58 23.87
C PRO A 31 23.85 -10.43 22.77
N GLN A 32 25.02 -11.03 22.98
CA GLN A 32 26.09 -11.01 21.98
C GLN A 32 25.60 -11.53 20.61
N GLY A 33 25.83 -10.74 19.55
CA GLY A 33 25.42 -11.07 18.18
C GLY A 33 23.95 -10.75 17.85
N TYR A 34 23.25 -10.06 18.74
CA TYR A 34 21.89 -9.56 18.52
C TYR A 34 21.85 -8.02 18.53
N VAL A 35 20.80 -7.47 17.95
CA VAL A 35 20.51 -6.03 17.94
C VAL A 35 19.10 -5.77 18.44
N ALA A 36 18.89 -4.66 19.14
CA ALA A 36 17.56 -4.16 19.48
C ALA A 36 17.06 -3.24 18.36
N LEU A 37 15.74 -3.24 18.12
CA LEU A 37 15.14 -2.46 17.03
C LEU A 37 14.61 -1.10 17.48
N GLY A 38 14.65 -0.79 18.79
CA GLY A 38 14.12 0.44 19.36
C GLY A 38 14.35 0.53 20.87
N ASP A 39 14.02 1.69 21.43
CA ASP A 39 14.04 1.96 22.87
C ASP A 39 12.65 1.76 23.50
N VAL A 40 12.60 1.46 24.82
CA VAL A 40 11.35 1.17 25.55
C VAL A 40 11.01 2.35 26.48
N TRP A 41 9.77 2.81 26.41
CA TRP A 41 9.21 3.84 27.27
C TRP A 41 8.42 3.20 28.41
N MET A 42 8.69 3.64 29.64
CA MET A 42 8.07 3.11 30.85
C MET A 42 7.37 4.21 31.63
N SER A 43 6.26 3.87 32.28
CA SER A 43 5.66 4.76 33.28
C SER A 43 6.44 4.64 34.58
N GLY A 44 6.87 5.79 35.13
CA GLY A 44 7.72 5.93 36.30
C GLY A 44 9.20 6.17 35.96
N TRP A 45 9.92 6.88 36.85
CA TRP A 45 11.31 7.31 36.62
C TRP A 45 12.35 6.18 36.71
N ASP A 46 12.10 5.21 37.59
CA ASP A 46 13.04 4.13 37.92
C ASP A 46 12.46 2.73 37.63
N VAL A 47 11.42 2.66 36.80
CA VAL A 47 10.77 1.39 36.45
C VAL A 47 11.49 0.76 35.25
N LYS A 48 12.46 -0.11 35.54
CA LYS A 48 13.16 -0.88 34.49
C LYS A 48 12.16 -1.83 33.78
N PRO A 49 12.17 -1.91 32.44
CA PRO A 49 11.30 -2.84 31.72
C PRO A 49 11.61 -4.31 32.06
N PRO A 50 10.62 -5.21 32.02
CA PRO A 50 10.88 -6.64 32.11
C PRO A 50 11.56 -7.16 30.82
N LEU A 51 12.37 -8.22 30.92
CA LEU A 51 13.14 -8.76 29.78
C LEU A 51 12.29 -9.33 28.62
N ASN A 52 10.98 -9.46 28.79
CA ASN A 52 10.04 -9.86 27.74
C ASN A 52 9.29 -8.67 27.11
N ALA A 53 9.61 -7.43 27.49
CA ALA A 53 8.97 -6.23 26.93
C ALA A 53 9.32 -6.01 25.45
N ILE A 54 10.49 -6.47 25.01
CA ILE A 54 10.94 -6.39 23.62
C ILE A 54 11.86 -7.58 23.30
N TRP A 55 11.99 -7.90 22.02
CA TRP A 55 12.88 -8.94 21.52
C TRP A 55 14.00 -8.33 20.68
N CYS A 56 15.22 -8.81 20.89
CA CYS A 56 16.38 -8.52 20.05
C CYS A 56 16.45 -9.53 18.91
N VAL A 57 16.97 -9.11 17.76
CA VAL A 57 17.06 -9.94 16.54
C VAL A 57 18.52 -10.25 16.25
N LYS A 58 18.81 -11.48 15.84
CA LYS A 58 20.17 -11.89 15.51
C LYS A 58 20.70 -11.05 14.32
N GLN A 59 21.87 -10.46 14.50
CA GLN A 59 22.47 -9.57 13.50
C GLN A 59 23.07 -10.35 12.32
N THR A 60 23.57 -11.56 12.59
CA THR A 60 24.15 -12.43 11.58
C THR A 60 23.10 -13.33 10.94
N ALA A 61 23.42 -13.82 9.73
CA ALA A 61 22.53 -14.67 8.98
C ALA A 61 22.12 -15.93 9.76
N VAL A 62 20.84 -16.26 9.70
CA VAL A 62 20.29 -17.53 10.18
C VAL A 62 19.81 -18.28 8.94
N GLN A 63 20.34 -19.48 8.71
CA GLN A 63 20.00 -20.30 7.53
C GLN A 63 20.17 -19.54 6.20
N GLY A 64 21.23 -18.73 6.09
CA GLY A 64 21.52 -17.95 4.86
C GLY A 64 20.74 -16.64 4.72
N HIS A 65 19.86 -16.29 5.67
CA HIS A 65 19.07 -15.06 5.64
C HIS A 65 19.46 -14.11 6.78
N THR A 66 19.72 -12.84 6.43
CA THR A 66 19.86 -11.75 7.40
C THR A 66 18.50 -11.11 7.63
N TYR A 67 18.08 -11.01 8.90
CA TYR A 67 16.73 -10.57 9.29
C TYR A 67 16.65 -9.11 9.74
N VAL A 68 17.78 -8.41 9.74
CA VAL A 68 17.89 -7.00 10.12
C VAL A 68 18.68 -6.22 9.11
N ARG A 69 18.30 -4.96 8.95
CA ARG A 69 19.01 -4.00 8.09
C ARG A 69 19.19 -2.70 8.86
N ARG A 70 20.30 -2.00 8.59
CA ARG A 70 20.51 -0.66 9.12
C ARG A 70 19.42 0.27 8.58
N ALA A 71 18.82 1.01 9.49
CA ALA A 71 17.76 1.96 9.21
C ALA A 71 18.34 3.34 8.87
N GLU A 72 17.48 4.24 8.40
CA GLU A 72 17.77 5.67 8.35
C GLU A 72 17.08 6.40 9.51
N LEU A 73 17.70 7.47 9.99
CA LEU A 73 17.06 8.40 10.91
C LEU A 73 16.42 9.52 10.10
N ARG A 74 15.16 9.83 10.43
CA ARG A 74 14.42 10.94 9.80
C ARG A 74 14.16 12.05 10.81
N GLU A 75 12.96 12.63 10.79
CA GLU A 75 12.61 13.75 11.63
C GLU A 75 12.71 13.43 13.12
N ARG A 76 13.03 14.47 13.89
CA ARG A 76 12.93 14.45 15.34
C ARG A 76 11.44 14.45 15.71
N VAL A 77 11.01 13.39 16.38
CA VAL A 77 9.63 13.21 16.84
C VAL A 77 9.36 14.10 18.04
N TRP A 78 10.32 14.19 18.97
CA TRP A 78 10.15 14.92 20.22
C TRP A 78 11.51 15.26 20.88
N MET A 79 11.52 16.27 21.76
CA MET A 79 12.62 16.58 22.67
C MET A 79 12.10 17.27 23.93
N ASP A 80 12.85 17.22 25.04
CA ASP A 80 12.49 17.85 26.32
C ASP A 80 13.11 19.25 26.54
N GLN A 81 13.59 19.89 25.46
CA GLN A 81 14.26 21.18 25.55
C GLN A 81 13.38 22.23 26.25
N GLY A 82 13.94 22.86 27.28
CA GLY A 82 13.27 23.91 28.05
C GLY A 82 12.36 23.43 29.18
N THR A 83 12.29 22.12 29.45
CA THR A 83 11.48 21.58 30.55
C THR A 83 12.09 21.77 31.94
N GLY A 84 13.41 22.06 32.02
CA GLY A 84 14.11 22.21 33.30
C GLY A 84 14.26 20.91 34.11
N GLY A 85 14.02 19.77 33.47
CA GLY A 85 14.10 18.45 34.08
C GLY A 85 15.52 18.09 34.55
N ASN A 86 15.59 17.24 35.58
CA ASN A 86 16.86 16.78 36.15
C ASN A 86 17.38 15.48 35.49
N GLY A 87 16.64 14.92 34.54
CA GLY A 87 16.96 13.65 33.86
C GLY A 87 17.97 13.76 32.71
N GLY A 88 18.56 14.94 32.51
CA GLY A 88 19.40 15.27 31.36
C GLY A 88 18.58 15.62 30.11
N ASP A 89 19.27 15.97 29.03
CA ASP A 89 18.64 16.27 27.74
C ASP A 89 18.17 14.98 27.06
N VAL A 90 17.05 15.03 26.34
CA VAL A 90 16.59 13.93 25.49
C VAL A 90 15.99 14.41 24.17
N ALA A 91 16.30 13.68 23.10
CA ALA A 91 15.62 13.80 21.82
C ALA A 91 15.28 12.41 21.26
N VAL A 92 14.14 12.33 20.59
CA VAL A 92 13.58 11.10 20.02
C VAL A 92 13.51 11.26 18.52
N TRP A 93 14.09 10.30 17.83
CA TRP A 93 14.24 10.32 16.38
C TRP A 93 13.55 9.11 15.78
N ARG A 94 12.87 9.35 14.68
CA ARG A 94 12.20 8.31 13.92
C ARG A 94 13.22 7.39 13.26
N VAL A 95 12.97 6.08 13.33
CA VAL A 95 13.72 5.04 12.63
C VAL A 95 12.91 4.59 11.43
N ASP A 96 13.44 4.77 10.23
CA ASP A 96 12.75 4.48 8.99
C ASP A 96 13.46 3.47 8.11
N VAL A 97 12.65 2.89 7.22
CA VAL A 97 13.15 2.07 6.12
C VAL A 97 14.04 2.95 5.21
N PRO A 98 15.28 2.52 4.92
CA PRO A 98 16.11 3.22 3.95
C PRO A 98 15.44 3.18 2.57
N PRO A 99 15.74 4.11 1.65
CA PRO A 99 15.28 4.03 0.28
C PRO A 99 15.55 2.63 -0.27
N ILE A 100 14.50 1.99 -0.77
CA ILE A 100 14.59 0.64 -1.29
C ILE A 100 15.43 0.71 -2.57
N SER A 101 16.64 0.14 -2.53
CA SER A 101 17.39 -0.11 -3.76
C SER A 101 16.58 -1.05 -4.66
N GLU A 102 16.62 -0.84 -5.98
CA GLU A 102 16.02 -1.71 -7.01
C GLU A 102 16.73 -3.08 -7.08
N ASP A 103 16.97 -3.72 -5.93
CA ASP A 103 17.46 -5.08 -5.88
C ASP A 103 16.29 -6.06 -6.13
N PRO A 104 16.54 -7.19 -6.80
CA PRO A 104 15.47 -8.09 -7.25
C PRO A 104 14.91 -8.99 -6.14
N SER A 105 15.30 -8.78 -4.88
CA SER A 105 14.97 -9.73 -3.82
C SER A 105 13.61 -9.45 -3.20
N GLU A 106 12.83 -10.52 -3.01
CA GLU A 106 11.48 -10.48 -2.47
C GLU A 106 11.53 -10.45 -0.93
N ARG A 107 11.51 -9.24 -0.37
CA ARG A 107 11.62 -8.98 1.07
C ARG A 107 10.63 -7.93 1.51
N LEU A 108 10.22 -8.00 2.78
CA LEU A 108 9.45 -6.97 3.45
C LEU A 108 10.39 -6.24 4.41
N LEU A 109 10.57 -4.94 4.17
CA LEU A 109 11.29 -4.06 5.09
C LEU A 109 10.28 -3.44 6.05
N LEU A 110 10.37 -3.79 7.32
CA LEU A 110 9.43 -3.38 8.34
C LEU A 110 10.18 -2.56 9.40
N ALA A 111 9.82 -1.29 9.57
CA ALA A 111 10.20 -0.52 10.75
C ALA A 111 9.04 -0.63 11.76
N PRO A 112 9.13 -1.48 12.80
CA PRO A 112 7.98 -1.84 13.65
C PRO A 112 7.61 -0.73 14.64
N ASN A 113 7.33 0.46 14.13
CA ASN A 113 7.06 1.69 14.86
C ASN A 113 8.05 2.00 15.97
N THR A 114 9.34 1.82 15.68
CA THR A 114 10.41 2.03 16.64
C THR A 114 10.99 3.43 16.51
N VAL A 115 11.48 3.94 17.63
CA VAL A 115 12.24 5.17 17.73
C VAL A 115 13.59 4.89 18.33
N THR A 116 14.54 5.76 18.06
CA THR A 116 15.79 5.83 18.82
C THR A 116 15.82 7.11 19.63
N THR A 117 16.32 7.00 20.85
CA THR A 117 16.48 8.10 21.79
C THR A 117 17.95 8.43 21.96
N VAL A 118 18.28 9.72 22.04
CA VAL A 118 19.62 10.22 22.30
C VAL A 118 19.57 11.28 23.41
N THR A 119 20.67 11.43 24.14
CA THR A 119 20.74 12.30 25.33
C THR A 119 21.29 13.69 25.00
N HIS A 120 20.89 14.23 23.84
CA HIS A 120 21.27 15.54 23.32
C HIS A 120 20.28 15.98 22.23
N TYR A 121 20.24 17.27 21.88
CA TYR A 121 19.23 17.80 20.94
C TYR A 121 19.60 17.76 19.46
N SER A 122 20.89 17.66 19.14
CA SER A 122 21.38 17.63 17.75
C SER A 122 21.01 16.32 17.04
N THR A 123 20.95 16.38 15.70
CA THR A 123 20.76 15.20 14.84
C THR A 123 21.85 14.16 15.12
N PRO A 124 21.50 12.94 15.53
CA PRO A 124 22.49 11.92 15.83
C PRO A 124 22.94 11.18 14.58
N ALA A 125 24.13 10.59 14.64
CA ALA A 125 24.49 9.47 13.77
C ALA A 125 23.65 8.23 14.13
N PRO A 126 23.59 7.19 13.27
CA PRO A 126 22.93 5.92 13.60
C PRO A 126 23.38 5.37 14.96
N THR A 127 22.40 4.96 15.78
CA THR A 127 22.59 4.44 17.13
C THR A 127 22.60 2.90 17.16
N ASP A 128 22.75 2.33 18.36
CA ASP A 128 22.67 0.88 18.59
C ASP A 128 21.28 0.29 18.28
N THR A 129 20.24 1.12 18.27
CA THR A 129 18.84 0.73 17.99
C THR A 129 18.37 1.19 16.60
N THR A 130 19.26 1.71 15.76
CA THR A 130 18.95 2.14 14.39
C THR A 130 18.97 0.92 13.44
N TRP A 131 17.95 0.07 13.58
CA TRP A 131 17.75 -1.18 12.84
C TRP A 131 16.27 -1.41 12.52
N ILE A 132 16.00 -2.01 11.37
CA ILE A 132 14.66 -2.47 10.95
C ILE A 132 14.66 -3.98 10.70
N LEU A 133 13.48 -4.58 10.61
CA LEU A 133 13.30 -5.96 10.16
C LEU A 133 13.40 -6.04 8.63
N ASP A 134 14.14 -7.03 8.16
CA ASP A 134 14.28 -7.39 6.74
C ASP A 134 13.87 -8.86 6.62
N VAL A 135 12.59 -9.11 6.34
CA VAL A 135 12.04 -10.48 6.36
C VAL A 135 11.73 -10.95 4.94
N PRO A 136 11.91 -12.25 4.61
CA PRO A 136 11.47 -12.77 3.31
C PRO A 136 9.97 -12.55 3.11
N ALA A 137 9.57 -12.08 1.93
CA ALA A 137 8.14 -11.88 1.61
C ALA A 137 7.36 -13.19 1.44
N GLY A 138 8.07 -14.31 1.19
CA GLY A 138 7.46 -15.63 1.07
C GLY A 138 6.44 -15.68 -0.07
N VAL A 139 6.90 -15.44 -1.30
CA VAL A 139 6.06 -15.38 -2.49
C VAL A 139 5.93 -16.76 -3.12
N GLU A 140 4.70 -17.28 -3.21
CA GLU A 140 4.42 -18.42 -4.10
C GLU A 140 4.11 -17.90 -5.50
N LYS A 141 4.68 -18.56 -6.51
CA LYS A 141 4.53 -18.20 -7.93
C LYS A 141 3.93 -19.36 -8.69
N ARG A 142 2.98 -19.07 -9.57
CA ARG A 142 2.36 -20.01 -10.51
C ARG A 142 2.28 -19.34 -11.88
N PRO A 143 2.22 -20.11 -12.97
CA PRO A 143 2.05 -19.53 -14.31
C PRO A 143 0.78 -18.68 -14.40
N GLU A 144 0.86 -17.57 -15.11
CA GLU A 144 -0.33 -16.80 -15.49
C GLU A 144 -1.15 -17.58 -16.52
N PRO A 145 -2.49 -17.47 -16.52
CA PRO A 145 -3.32 -18.08 -17.54
C PRO A 145 -3.17 -17.34 -18.87
N GLU A 146 -3.30 -18.08 -19.98
CA GLU A 146 -3.44 -17.50 -21.31
C GLU A 146 -4.89 -17.04 -21.57
N ALA A 147 -5.06 -16.18 -22.58
CA ALA A 147 -6.39 -15.76 -23.02
C ALA A 147 -7.22 -16.97 -23.51
N PRO A 148 -8.49 -17.11 -23.11
CA PRO A 148 -9.30 -18.26 -23.50
C PRO A 148 -9.54 -18.30 -25.02
N PRO A 149 -9.45 -19.48 -25.66
CA PRO A 149 -9.88 -19.64 -27.04
C PRO A 149 -11.40 -19.53 -27.15
N LEU A 150 -11.90 -19.14 -28.33
CA LEU A 150 -13.32 -19.24 -28.66
C LEU A 150 -13.58 -20.58 -29.37
N THR A 151 -14.36 -21.45 -28.75
CA THR A 151 -14.54 -22.84 -29.19
C THR A 151 -15.86 -23.11 -29.92
N SER A 152 -16.75 -22.13 -30.02
CA SER A 152 -18.01 -22.24 -30.76
C SER A 152 -18.52 -20.86 -31.20
N TYR A 153 -19.62 -20.82 -31.94
CA TYR A 153 -20.33 -19.59 -32.30
C TYR A 153 -21.16 -18.99 -31.14
N GLN A 154 -21.16 -19.62 -29.96
CA GLN A 154 -21.90 -19.13 -28.80
C GLN A 154 -21.08 -18.13 -27.99
N GLU A 155 -21.77 -17.21 -27.31
CA GLU A 155 -21.15 -16.25 -26.41
C GLU A 155 -20.45 -16.98 -25.25
N PRO A 156 -19.13 -16.77 -25.05
CA PRO A 156 -18.41 -17.45 -23.99
C PRO A 156 -18.71 -16.82 -22.62
N SER A 157 -18.78 -17.63 -21.57
CA SER A 157 -18.77 -17.12 -20.19
C SER A 157 -17.38 -16.59 -19.81
N ASN A 158 -17.31 -15.71 -18.82
CA ASN A 158 -16.01 -15.27 -18.29
C ASN A 158 -15.33 -16.46 -17.56
N PRO A 159 -14.06 -16.76 -17.88
CA PRO A 159 -13.29 -17.77 -17.15
C PRO A 159 -13.12 -17.37 -15.69
N GLN A 160 -12.96 -18.36 -14.81
CA GLN A 160 -12.60 -18.11 -13.43
C GLN A 160 -11.13 -17.65 -13.34
N PRO A 161 -10.81 -16.60 -12.58
CA PRO A 161 -9.44 -16.12 -12.47
C PRO A 161 -8.58 -17.09 -11.65
N VAL A 162 -7.33 -17.25 -12.09
CA VAL A 162 -6.33 -18.19 -11.56
C VAL A 162 -5.37 -17.45 -10.65
N THR A 163 -5.10 -17.99 -9.45
CA THR A 163 -4.08 -17.42 -8.55
C THR A 163 -2.69 -17.65 -9.12
N ASP A 164 -1.96 -16.58 -9.41
CA ASP A 164 -0.60 -16.63 -9.92
C ASP A 164 0.44 -16.24 -8.86
N ARG A 165 0.08 -15.33 -7.93
CA ARG A 165 0.91 -14.95 -6.77
C ARG A 165 0.19 -15.14 -5.45
N ILE A 166 0.93 -15.58 -4.45
CA ILE A 166 0.52 -15.52 -3.04
C ILE A 166 1.65 -14.87 -2.26
N VAL A 167 1.36 -13.73 -1.62
CA VAL A 167 2.30 -13.01 -0.75
C VAL A 167 1.89 -13.20 0.70
N ARG A 168 2.84 -13.56 1.58
CA ARG A 168 2.59 -13.66 3.01
C ARG A 168 2.64 -12.27 3.65
N VAL A 169 1.60 -11.94 4.42
CA VAL A 169 1.41 -10.61 4.99
C VAL A 169 1.29 -10.72 6.51
N PRO A 170 2.08 -10.00 7.32
CA PRO A 170 1.94 -10.04 8.78
C PRO A 170 0.59 -9.46 9.22
N PHE A 171 -0.01 -10.03 10.27
CA PHE A 171 -1.31 -9.57 10.79
C PHE A 171 -1.32 -8.08 11.20
N THR A 172 -0.15 -7.52 11.52
CA THR A 172 0.02 -6.10 11.88
C THR A 172 -0.12 -5.15 10.68
N GLY A 173 0.01 -5.67 9.45
CA GLY A 173 -0.10 -4.91 8.20
C GLY A 173 -1.51 -4.91 7.60
N VAL A 174 -2.48 -5.58 8.23
CA VAL A 174 -3.84 -5.73 7.70
C VAL A 174 -4.90 -5.31 8.72
N ASN A 175 -6.04 -4.85 8.22
CA ASN A 175 -7.26 -4.76 9.01
C ASN A 175 -8.06 -6.06 8.86
N ASP A 176 -8.59 -6.55 9.99
CA ASP A 176 -9.49 -7.71 10.06
C ASP A 176 -10.30 -7.55 11.34
N GLU A 177 -11.35 -6.74 11.25
CA GLU A 177 -12.17 -6.32 12.40
C GLU A 177 -12.97 -7.48 13.00
N GLY A 178 -13.21 -8.54 12.21
CA GLY A 178 -13.91 -9.73 12.66
C GLY A 178 -13.09 -10.63 13.59
N ARG A 179 -11.83 -10.29 13.88
CA ARG A 179 -10.91 -11.08 14.71
C ARG A 179 -10.15 -10.18 15.68
N ASP A 180 -10.06 -10.60 16.95
CA ASP A 180 -9.24 -9.90 17.94
C ASP A 180 -7.74 -10.22 17.78
N LEU A 181 -6.90 -9.50 18.52
CA LEU A 181 -5.45 -9.66 18.47
C LEU A 181 -5.00 -11.08 18.86
N GLN A 182 -5.59 -11.65 19.90
CA GLN A 182 -5.22 -12.97 20.39
C GLN A 182 -5.51 -14.04 19.33
N TRP A 183 -6.68 -13.97 18.70
CA TRP A 183 -7.05 -14.87 17.61
C TRP A 183 -6.09 -14.72 16.43
N LYS A 184 -5.75 -13.49 16.02
CA LYS A 184 -4.80 -13.25 14.92
C LYS A 184 -3.46 -13.89 15.21
N VAL A 185 -2.90 -13.67 16.39
CA VAL A 185 -1.60 -14.23 16.79
C VAL A 185 -1.61 -15.76 16.76
N LEU A 186 -2.68 -16.39 17.24
CA LEU A 186 -2.76 -17.85 17.35
C LEU A 186 -3.13 -18.55 16.04
N ASN A 187 -4.01 -17.97 15.23
CA ASN A 187 -4.63 -18.65 14.09
C ASN A 187 -4.18 -18.11 12.73
N SER A 188 -3.83 -16.82 12.65
CA SER A 188 -3.45 -16.19 11.38
C SER A 188 -2.38 -15.11 11.57
N PRO A 189 -1.20 -15.43 12.15
CA PRO A 189 -0.13 -14.44 12.35
C PRO A 189 0.40 -13.91 11.01
N PHE A 190 0.23 -14.68 9.94
CA PHE A 190 0.49 -14.27 8.56
C PHE A 190 -0.72 -14.61 7.68
N TYR A 191 -1.31 -13.59 7.08
CA TYR A 191 -2.35 -13.68 6.07
C TYR A 191 -1.73 -13.97 4.69
N ARG A 192 -2.58 -14.26 3.71
CA ARG A 192 -2.20 -14.51 2.32
C ARG A 192 -2.90 -13.52 1.40
N LEU A 193 -2.13 -12.64 0.76
CA LEU A 193 -2.64 -11.79 -0.31
C LEU A 193 -2.45 -12.53 -1.64
N HIS A 194 -3.55 -12.87 -2.29
CA HIS A 194 -3.55 -13.53 -3.57
C HIS A 194 -3.67 -12.48 -4.68
N ARG A 195 -2.80 -12.57 -5.69
CA ARG A 195 -3.08 -12.00 -7.02
C ARG A 195 -3.69 -13.10 -7.87
N ARG A 196 -4.86 -12.84 -8.42
CA ARG A 196 -5.55 -13.72 -9.37
C ARG A 196 -5.62 -13.03 -10.71
N VAL A 197 -5.28 -13.74 -11.76
CA VAL A 197 -5.27 -13.23 -13.13
C VAL A 197 -6.41 -13.90 -13.90
N GLY A 198 -7.16 -13.12 -14.65
CA GLY A 198 -8.28 -13.57 -15.45
C GLY A 198 -8.44 -12.74 -16.72
N TYR A 199 -9.53 -13.02 -17.41
CA TYR A 199 -9.94 -12.30 -18.62
C TYR A 199 -11.44 -12.04 -18.55
N ASN A 200 -11.83 -10.79 -18.74
CA ASN A 200 -13.23 -10.40 -18.82
C ASN A 200 -13.60 -10.24 -20.29
N ARG A 201 -14.82 -10.63 -20.66
CA ARG A 201 -15.33 -10.40 -22.02
C ARG A 201 -15.67 -8.92 -22.19
N ALA A 202 -14.92 -8.22 -23.04
CA ALA A 202 -15.22 -6.84 -23.40
C ALA A 202 -16.25 -6.80 -24.54
N ILE A 203 -16.03 -7.56 -25.61
CA ILE A 203 -16.90 -7.59 -26.78
C ILE A 203 -17.13 -9.04 -27.19
N PHE A 204 -18.36 -9.38 -27.55
CA PHE A 204 -18.67 -10.59 -28.31
C PHE A 204 -19.50 -10.22 -29.54
N THR A 205 -19.20 -10.88 -30.65
CA THR A 205 -19.96 -10.70 -31.89
C THR A 205 -20.19 -12.05 -32.54
N ASN A 206 -21.45 -12.42 -32.70
CA ASN A 206 -21.84 -13.57 -33.51
C ASN A 206 -22.14 -13.11 -34.94
N ASN A 207 -21.23 -13.39 -35.86
CA ASN A 207 -21.37 -13.11 -37.29
C ASN A 207 -21.45 -14.40 -38.13
N GLN A 208 -21.96 -15.50 -37.54
CA GLN A 208 -22.00 -16.83 -38.16
C GLN A 208 -22.76 -16.85 -39.49
N HIS A 209 -23.81 -16.04 -39.60
CA HIS A 209 -24.67 -15.98 -40.79
C HIS A 209 -24.44 -14.70 -41.62
N GLY A 210 -23.47 -13.88 -41.24
CA GLY A 210 -23.16 -12.64 -41.94
C GLY A 210 -22.39 -12.87 -43.22
N THR A 211 -22.68 -12.04 -44.21
CA THR A 211 -21.99 -12.01 -45.51
C THR A 211 -20.95 -10.89 -45.61
N GLN A 212 -20.90 -10.00 -44.60
CA GLN A 212 -19.97 -8.88 -44.49
C GLN A 212 -19.31 -8.88 -43.10
N PRO A 213 -18.17 -8.20 -42.91
CA PRO A 213 -17.57 -8.02 -41.59
C PRO A 213 -18.52 -7.27 -40.65
N ALA A 214 -18.69 -7.79 -39.43
CA ALA A 214 -19.43 -7.13 -38.36
C ALA A 214 -18.48 -6.31 -37.49
N ARG A 215 -18.89 -5.10 -37.13
CA ARG A 215 -18.13 -4.18 -36.27
C ARG A 215 -18.88 -4.00 -34.96
N ALA A 216 -18.16 -4.09 -33.85
CA ALA A 216 -18.67 -3.82 -32.52
C ALA A 216 -17.69 -2.93 -31.76
N SER A 217 -18.21 -2.10 -30.87
CA SER A 217 -17.45 -1.16 -30.06
C SER A 217 -17.99 -1.17 -28.64
N GLU A 218 -17.10 -1.05 -27.66
CA GLU A 218 -17.45 -1.00 -26.23
C GLU A 218 -16.50 -0.05 -25.49
N GLN A 219 -16.98 0.64 -24.46
CA GLN A 219 -16.12 1.39 -23.55
C GLN A 219 -15.62 0.49 -22.41
N VAL A 220 -14.30 0.34 -22.29
CA VAL A 220 -13.66 -0.48 -21.26
C VAL A 220 -12.95 0.44 -20.26
N VAL A 221 -13.33 0.34 -18.99
CA VAL A 221 -12.60 0.98 -17.90
C VAL A 221 -11.44 0.07 -17.51
N THR A 222 -10.24 0.63 -17.55
CA THR A 222 -8.98 -0.01 -17.17
C THR A 222 -8.31 0.78 -16.04
N GLY A 223 -7.38 0.16 -15.34
CA GLY A 223 -6.77 0.72 -14.14
C GLY A 223 -7.59 0.44 -12.88
N VAL A 224 -7.11 0.96 -11.77
CA VAL A 224 -7.70 0.77 -10.45
C VAL A 224 -8.70 1.90 -10.21
N VAL A 225 -9.98 1.55 -10.07
CA VAL A 225 -11.04 2.53 -9.77
C VAL A 225 -10.83 3.08 -8.37
N GLN A 226 -10.71 4.40 -8.23
CA GLN A 226 -10.31 5.03 -6.97
C GLN A 226 -11.29 4.69 -5.83
N SER A 227 -12.60 4.86 -6.06
CA SER A 227 -13.63 4.64 -5.04
C SER A 227 -13.67 3.19 -4.53
N GLU A 228 -13.49 2.21 -5.43
CA GLU A 228 -13.44 0.78 -5.07
C GLU A 228 -12.18 0.46 -4.27
N SER A 229 -11.02 0.99 -4.68
CA SER A 229 -9.76 0.76 -3.98
C SER A 229 -9.73 1.40 -2.59
N GLU A 230 -10.33 2.58 -2.40
CA GLU A 230 -10.44 3.25 -1.09
C GLU A 230 -11.37 2.49 -0.13
N ALA A 231 -12.51 2.00 -0.64
CA ALA A 231 -13.41 1.16 0.12
C ALA A 231 -12.72 -0.14 0.55
N TRP A 232 -11.99 -0.79 -0.37
CA TRP A 232 -11.24 -2.00 -0.07
C TRP A 232 -10.07 -1.75 0.90
N THR A 233 -9.39 -0.62 0.77
CA THR A 233 -8.32 -0.18 1.68
C THR A 233 -8.83 -0.01 3.11
N THR A 234 -10.05 0.50 3.30
CA THR A 234 -10.66 0.65 4.63
C THR A 234 -10.86 -0.71 5.30
N LEU A 235 -11.27 -1.72 4.54
CA LEU A 235 -11.51 -3.08 5.03
C LEU A 235 -10.23 -3.87 5.30
N THR A 236 -9.17 -3.63 4.52
CA THR A 236 -7.97 -4.49 4.53
C THR A 236 -6.71 -3.80 5.03
N ARG A 237 -6.67 -2.47 5.07
CA ARG A 237 -5.48 -1.62 5.30
C ARG A 237 -4.42 -1.72 4.20
N ILE A 238 -4.76 -2.30 3.06
CA ILE A 238 -3.88 -2.44 1.90
C ILE A 238 -4.26 -1.36 0.88
N VAL A 239 -3.34 -0.46 0.59
CA VAL A 239 -3.48 0.60 -0.41
C VAL A 239 -3.16 0.03 -1.78
N VAL A 240 -3.98 0.38 -2.79
CA VAL A 240 -3.76 0.03 -4.20
C VAL A 240 -3.99 1.27 -5.06
N SER A 241 -2.95 1.81 -5.68
CA SER A 241 -3.08 2.98 -6.57
C SER A 241 -1.91 3.09 -7.56
N ALA A 242 -2.06 3.90 -8.62
CA ALA A 242 -1.00 4.14 -9.58
C ALA A 242 0.26 4.76 -8.97
N SER A 243 0.10 5.63 -7.97
CA SER A 243 1.22 6.30 -7.30
C SER A 243 1.90 5.40 -6.28
N ALA A 244 1.13 4.73 -5.42
CA ALA A 244 1.66 3.94 -4.31
C ALA A 244 1.99 2.50 -4.71
N GLY A 245 1.44 2.00 -5.81
CA GLY A 245 1.42 0.57 -6.13
C GLY A 245 0.54 -0.19 -5.14
N ILE A 246 1.05 -1.29 -4.57
CA ILE A 246 0.36 -2.08 -3.54
C ILE A 246 1.18 -1.98 -2.25
N ALA A 247 0.58 -1.49 -1.17
CA ALA A 247 1.31 -1.25 0.07
C ALA A 247 0.48 -1.44 1.35
N PHE A 248 1.13 -1.81 2.44
CA PHE A 248 0.50 -1.85 3.78
C PHE A 248 0.56 -0.49 4.44
N LYS A 249 -0.61 0.06 4.79
CA LYS A 249 -0.67 1.35 5.46
C LYS A 249 -0.24 1.24 6.92
N GLY A 250 0.66 2.11 7.37
CA GLY A 250 0.99 2.27 8.80
C GLY A 250 1.53 1.03 9.51
N LEU A 251 2.17 0.12 8.76
CA LEU A 251 3.01 -0.95 9.32
C LEU A 251 4.40 -0.42 9.71
N SER A 252 4.81 0.68 9.07
CA SER A 252 5.96 1.50 9.42
C SER A 252 5.50 2.92 9.78
N VAL A 253 6.19 3.58 10.71
CA VAL A 253 5.92 5.01 10.99
C VAL A 253 6.24 5.76 9.70
N GLY A 254 5.29 6.62 9.29
CA GLY A 254 5.35 7.57 8.16
C GLY A 254 5.85 7.06 6.82
N ALA A 255 5.75 5.76 6.55
CA ALA A 255 5.93 5.17 5.23
C ALA A 255 5.07 3.90 5.12
N ASP A 256 4.53 3.65 3.94
CA ASP A 256 3.83 2.41 3.65
C ASP A 256 4.83 1.34 3.23
N VAL A 257 4.56 0.08 3.61
CA VAL A 257 5.41 -1.05 3.19
C VAL A 257 4.94 -1.51 1.82
N ASN A 258 5.67 -1.12 0.78
CA ASN A 258 5.36 -1.46 -0.61
C ASN A 258 5.70 -2.92 -0.93
N ILE A 259 4.76 -3.63 -1.54
CA ILE A 259 4.88 -5.05 -1.93
C ILE A 259 4.54 -5.29 -3.41
N THR A 260 4.52 -4.24 -4.24
CA THR A 260 4.03 -4.35 -5.62
C THR A 260 4.83 -5.36 -6.44
N ARG A 261 6.17 -5.39 -6.27
CA ARG A 261 7.03 -6.38 -6.95
C ARG A 261 6.75 -7.81 -6.49
N GLU A 262 6.55 -7.99 -5.19
CA GLU A 262 6.24 -9.29 -4.57
C GLU A 262 4.89 -9.82 -5.06
N THR A 263 3.95 -8.93 -5.36
CA THR A 263 2.68 -9.28 -6.03
C THR A 263 2.81 -9.48 -7.55
N GLY A 264 4.02 -9.46 -8.11
CA GLY A 264 4.30 -9.85 -9.50
C GLY A 264 4.33 -8.72 -10.52
N TYR A 265 4.36 -7.45 -10.10
CA TYR A 265 4.52 -6.31 -11.00
C TYR A 265 5.99 -5.92 -11.18
N GLU A 266 6.32 -5.29 -12.29
CA GLU A 266 7.72 -4.95 -12.59
C GLU A 266 8.25 -3.78 -11.76
N LYS A 267 7.39 -2.83 -11.39
CA LYS A 267 7.75 -1.63 -10.63
C LYS A 267 7.09 -1.60 -9.27
N ARG A 268 7.72 -0.91 -8.32
CA ARG A 268 7.14 -0.67 -6.99
C ARG A 268 6.07 0.42 -7.00
N THR A 269 6.29 1.49 -7.76
CA THR A 269 5.45 2.69 -7.82
C THR A 269 5.28 3.18 -9.26
N SER A 270 4.45 4.22 -9.45
CA SER A 270 4.24 4.87 -10.75
C SER A 270 3.78 3.90 -11.84
N LEU A 271 2.81 3.04 -11.49
CA LEU A 271 2.27 2.04 -12.39
C LEU A 271 1.19 2.66 -13.27
N THR A 272 1.56 2.97 -14.51
CA THR A 272 0.63 3.53 -15.51
C THR A 272 -0.55 2.61 -15.80
N GLU A 273 -0.36 1.30 -15.63
CA GLU A 273 -1.40 0.28 -15.76
C GLU A 273 -2.47 0.33 -14.65
N PHE A 274 -2.18 0.99 -13.52
CA PHE A 274 -3.15 1.22 -12.44
C PHE A 274 -3.89 2.55 -12.59
N THR A 275 -3.50 3.42 -13.53
CA THR A 275 -4.19 4.67 -13.77
C THR A 275 -5.56 4.38 -14.38
N GLU A 276 -6.61 4.82 -13.69
CA GLU A 276 -7.99 4.71 -14.17
C GLU A 276 -8.15 5.43 -15.51
N SER A 277 -8.67 4.71 -16.51
CA SER A 277 -8.86 5.24 -17.86
C SER A 277 -9.97 4.49 -18.57
N THR A 278 -10.90 5.24 -19.16
CA THR A 278 -11.92 4.71 -20.05
C THR A 278 -11.40 4.72 -21.49
N ARG A 279 -11.39 3.55 -22.13
CA ARG A 279 -10.91 3.37 -23.49
C ARG A 279 -12.01 2.75 -24.36
N THR A 280 -12.30 3.35 -25.50
CA THR A 280 -13.12 2.70 -26.51
C THR A 280 -12.32 1.57 -27.15
N GLN A 281 -12.90 0.39 -27.22
CA GLN A 281 -12.33 -0.76 -27.91
C GLN A 281 -13.23 -1.13 -29.09
N GLU A 282 -12.63 -1.46 -30.22
CA GLU A 282 -13.36 -1.92 -31.40
C GLU A 282 -12.90 -3.30 -31.83
N MET A 283 -13.85 -4.12 -32.27
CA MET A 283 -13.59 -5.44 -32.83
C MET A 283 -14.31 -5.58 -34.17
N VAL A 284 -13.56 -6.05 -35.16
CA VAL A 284 -14.10 -6.44 -36.47
C VAL A 284 -14.07 -7.96 -36.57
N THR A 285 -15.26 -8.55 -36.68
CA THR A 285 -15.46 -9.99 -36.83
C THR A 285 -15.75 -10.31 -38.30
N PRO A 286 -14.98 -11.20 -38.95
CA PRO A 286 -15.18 -11.53 -40.36
C PRO A 286 -16.54 -12.23 -40.59
N PRO A 287 -17.04 -12.27 -41.83
CA PRO A 287 -18.24 -13.04 -42.16
C PRO A 287 -18.07 -14.52 -41.81
N GLN A 288 -19.17 -15.17 -41.47
CA GLN A 288 -19.23 -16.60 -41.12
C GLN A 288 -18.40 -17.00 -39.88
N ALA A 289 -18.10 -16.04 -39.00
CA ALA A 289 -17.32 -16.24 -37.78
C ALA A 289 -18.02 -15.69 -36.53
N SER A 290 -17.55 -16.06 -35.35
CA SER A 290 -17.77 -15.32 -34.12
C SER A 290 -16.43 -14.82 -33.59
N GLY A 291 -16.43 -13.66 -32.96
CA GLY A 291 -15.25 -13.04 -32.36
C GLY A 291 -15.53 -12.69 -30.91
N VAL A 292 -14.50 -12.79 -30.08
CA VAL A 292 -14.49 -12.28 -28.72
C VAL A 292 -13.25 -11.45 -28.48
N LEU A 293 -13.44 -10.28 -27.85
CA LEU A 293 -12.36 -9.46 -27.31
C LEU A 293 -12.31 -9.68 -25.80
N TRP A 294 -11.23 -10.29 -25.33
CA TRP A 294 -10.91 -10.41 -23.93
C TRP A 294 -10.07 -9.22 -23.47
N VAL A 295 -10.36 -8.74 -22.26
CA VAL A 295 -9.52 -7.78 -21.55
C VAL A 295 -8.97 -8.45 -20.30
N LYS A 296 -7.65 -8.37 -20.11
CA LYS A 296 -6.97 -8.96 -18.95
C LYS A 296 -7.45 -8.28 -17.66
N SER A 297 -7.77 -9.06 -16.64
CA SER A 297 -8.19 -8.56 -15.33
C SER A 297 -7.34 -9.16 -14.22
N HIS A 298 -7.02 -8.38 -13.20
CA HIS A 298 -6.45 -8.90 -11.96
C HIS A 298 -7.44 -8.72 -10.81
N GLU A 299 -7.35 -9.63 -9.84
CA GLU A 299 -8.02 -9.52 -8.55
C GLU A 299 -7.00 -9.61 -7.42
N LEU A 300 -7.15 -8.75 -6.42
CA LEU A 300 -6.46 -8.85 -5.15
C LEU A 300 -7.43 -9.33 -4.07
N GLN A 301 -7.09 -10.44 -3.42
CA GLN A 301 -7.95 -11.06 -2.42
C GLN A 301 -7.12 -11.45 -1.19
N LEU A 302 -7.52 -10.96 -0.03
CA LEU A 302 -6.87 -11.25 1.24
C LEU A 302 -7.56 -12.43 1.94
N TYR A 303 -6.77 -13.44 2.30
CA TYR A 303 -7.21 -14.65 3.00
C TYR A 303 -6.52 -14.82 4.35
N ARG A 304 -7.26 -15.39 5.31
CA ARG A 304 -6.72 -15.94 6.55
C ARG A 304 -6.01 -17.28 6.27
N VAL A 305 -5.28 -17.79 7.26
CA VAL A 305 -4.61 -19.12 7.16
C VAL A 305 -5.62 -20.25 6.93
N ASP A 306 -6.82 -20.17 7.50
CA ASP A 306 -7.90 -21.17 7.32
C ASP A 306 -8.57 -21.13 5.93
N GLY A 307 -8.19 -20.17 5.07
CA GLY A 307 -8.75 -20.01 3.71
C GLY A 307 -10.00 -19.14 3.64
N SER A 308 -10.51 -18.63 4.77
CA SER A 308 -11.60 -17.64 4.77
C SER A 308 -11.12 -16.28 4.27
N ALA A 309 -11.98 -15.59 3.52
CA ALA A 309 -11.70 -14.24 3.03
C ALA A 309 -11.85 -13.19 4.15
N VAL A 310 -11.01 -12.15 4.12
CA VAL A 310 -11.11 -11.00 5.02
C VAL A 310 -12.16 -10.00 4.54
N ALA A 311 -12.19 -9.75 3.22
CA ALA A 311 -13.13 -8.87 2.52
C ALA A 311 -13.43 -9.45 1.13
N GLY A 312 -14.29 -8.80 0.34
CA GLY A 312 -14.41 -9.10 -1.10
C GLY A 312 -13.11 -8.81 -1.86
N ALA A 313 -12.99 -9.31 -3.10
CA ALA A 313 -11.83 -9.04 -3.93
C ALA A 313 -11.86 -7.60 -4.46
N LEU A 314 -10.69 -6.98 -4.60
CA LEU A 314 -10.55 -5.79 -5.43
C LEU A 314 -10.18 -6.23 -6.84
N SER A 315 -11.06 -5.99 -7.81
CA SER A 315 -10.89 -6.42 -9.20
C SER A 315 -10.67 -5.19 -10.10
N PHE A 316 -9.76 -5.30 -11.06
CA PHE A 316 -9.47 -4.21 -12.00
C PHE A 316 -8.92 -4.76 -13.32
N GLN A 317 -9.08 -3.99 -14.39
CA GLN A 317 -8.77 -4.40 -15.75
C GLN A 317 -7.50 -3.70 -16.27
N PHE A 318 -6.75 -4.38 -17.12
CA PHE A 318 -5.51 -3.87 -17.70
C PHE A 318 -5.76 -3.49 -19.16
N PRO A 319 -5.03 -2.50 -19.71
CA PRO A 319 -5.04 -2.22 -21.14
C PRO A 319 -4.25 -3.30 -21.92
N SER A 320 -4.65 -4.55 -21.75
CA SER A 320 -4.09 -5.73 -22.39
C SER A 320 -5.25 -6.56 -22.91
N TYR A 321 -5.32 -6.64 -24.24
CA TYR A 321 -6.45 -7.22 -24.95
C TYR A 321 -6.01 -8.43 -25.76
N ALA A 322 -6.89 -9.41 -25.88
CA ALA A 322 -6.67 -10.59 -26.71
C ALA A 322 -7.94 -10.89 -27.51
N ILE A 323 -7.78 -11.14 -28.81
CA ILE A 323 -8.87 -11.55 -29.68
C ILE A 323 -8.85 -13.06 -29.90
N ALA A 324 -10.01 -13.70 -29.84
CA ALA A 324 -10.19 -15.07 -30.26
C ALA A 324 -11.39 -15.19 -31.22
N ASN A 325 -11.28 -16.06 -32.22
CA ASN A 325 -12.31 -16.25 -33.23
C ASN A 325 -12.71 -17.73 -33.34
N TYR A 326 -13.95 -17.96 -33.77
CA TYR A 326 -14.46 -19.26 -34.17
C TYR A 326 -15.13 -19.17 -35.55
N PRO A 327 -14.75 -20.01 -36.53
CA PRO A 327 -13.71 -21.03 -36.45
C PRO A 327 -12.29 -20.44 -36.27
N PRO A 328 -11.31 -21.18 -35.69
CA PRO A 328 -10.01 -20.61 -35.29
C PRO A 328 -9.15 -20.03 -36.42
N ASN A 329 -9.43 -20.40 -37.67
CA ASN A 329 -8.76 -19.87 -38.86
C ASN A 329 -9.33 -18.52 -39.32
N ALA A 330 -10.41 -18.04 -38.71
CA ALA A 330 -10.95 -16.71 -38.99
C ALA A 330 -10.04 -15.62 -38.42
N VAL A 331 -9.72 -14.62 -39.24
CA VAL A 331 -8.85 -13.50 -38.86
C VAL A 331 -9.70 -12.29 -38.50
N GLY A 332 -10.05 -12.18 -37.21
CA GLY A 332 -10.63 -10.97 -36.63
C GLY A 332 -9.59 -9.87 -36.44
N GLN A 333 -10.05 -8.62 -36.31
CA GLN A 333 -9.19 -7.48 -36.00
C GLN A 333 -9.67 -6.80 -34.72
N HIS A 334 -8.71 -6.42 -33.88
CA HIS A 334 -8.92 -5.54 -32.74
C HIS A 334 -8.27 -4.20 -33.08
N VAL A 335 -9.00 -3.11 -32.85
CA VAL A 335 -8.52 -1.74 -33.04
C VAL A 335 -8.82 -0.99 -31.75
N GLU A 336 -7.80 -0.33 -31.21
CA GLU A 336 -7.98 0.72 -30.22
C GLU A 336 -8.01 2.05 -30.98
N PRO A 337 -9.17 2.72 -31.11
CA PRO A 337 -9.24 4.02 -31.75
C PRO A 337 -8.33 5.00 -31.01
N ALA A 338 -7.69 5.91 -31.76
CA ALA A 338 -6.94 7.00 -31.15
C ALA A 338 -7.87 7.74 -30.17
N ALA A 339 -7.36 8.01 -28.96
CA ALA A 339 -8.08 8.84 -28.00
C ALA A 339 -8.52 10.12 -28.73
N PRO A 340 -9.80 10.56 -28.59
CA PRO A 340 -10.21 11.82 -29.15
C PRO A 340 -9.23 12.89 -28.65
N ALA A 341 -8.75 13.75 -29.56
CA ALA A 341 -7.88 14.85 -29.18
C ALA A 341 -8.53 15.56 -28.00
N GLU A 342 -7.79 15.74 -26.90
CA GLU A 342 -8.25 16.58 -25.81
C GLU A 342 -8.71 17.90 -26.43
N PRO A 343 -9.91 18.41 -26.09
CA PRO A 343 -10.29 19.72 -26.58
C PRO A 343 -9.17 20.67 -26.21
N GLU A 344 -8.56 21.33 -27.21
CA GLU A 344 -7.60 22.38 -26.98
C GLU A 344 -8.25 23.35 -26.00
N PHE A 345 -7.79 23.35 -24.75
CA PHE A 345 -8.06 24.46 -23.87
C PHE A 345 -7.41 25.64 -24.55
N GLN A 346 -8.23 26.48 -25.18
CA GLN A 346 -7.81 27.80 -25.61
C GLN A 346 -7.13 28.43 -24.40
N GLN A 347 -5.82 28.65 -24.49
CA GLN A 347 -5.10 29.44 -23.50
C GLN A 347 -5.92 30.71 -23.30
N ALA A 348 -6.38 30.91 -22.07
CA ALA A 348 -6.96 32.18 -21.69
C ALA A 348 -5.93 33.26 -22.10
N PRO A 349 -6.36 34.34 -22.77
CA PRO A 349 -5.43 35.36 -23.24
C PRO A 349 -4.62 35.89 -22.05
N ASP A 350 -3.32 36.02 -22.23
CA ASP A 350 -2.41 36.64 -21.26
C ASP A 350 -2.97 38.01 -20.86
N LEU A 351 -3.45 38.09 -19.62
CA LEU A 351 -3.81 39.35 -18.98
C LEU A 351 -2.57 39.92 -18.28
N ASP A 352 -1.56 40.24 -19.09
CA ASP A 352 -0.49 41.12 -18.64
C ASP A 352 -0.96 42.57 -18.80
N GLY A 353 -1.47 43.10 -17.69
CA GLY A 353 -1.56 44.54 -17.47
C GLY A 353 -2.94 45.02 -17.10
N GLU A 354 -3.41 44.75 -15.87
CA GLU A 354 -4.14 45.76 -15.10
C GLU A 354 -4.19 45.43 -13.60
N LYS A 355 -4.01 46.47 -12.79
CA LYS A 355 -3.95 46.42 -11.33
C LYS A 355 -5.31 45.99 -10.76
N GLY A 356 -5.28 45.04 -9.81
CA GLY A 356 -6.25 44.89 -8.71
C GLY A 356 -7.73 44.89 -9.06
N GLY A 357 -8.30 43.71 -9.29
CA GLY A 357 -9.75 43.49 -9.35
C GLY A 357 -10.09 42.08 -8.89
N GLY A 358 -11.00 41.95 -7.92
CA GLY A 358 -11.35 40.69 -7.26
C GLY A 358 -12.04 39.66 -8.15
N ILE A 359 -11.99 38.40 -7.71
CA ILE A 359 -12.68 37.25 -8.31
C ILE A 359 -14.19 37.54 -8.31
N PRO A 360 -14.90 37.49 -9.46
CA PRO A 360 -16.34 37.70 -9.49
C PRO A 360 -17.04 36.56 -8.74
N GLY A 361 -17.82 36.90 -7.71
CA GLY A 361 -18.60 35.93 -6.93
C GLY A 361 -17.94 35.41 -5.65
N PHE A 362 -16.78 35.95 -5.26
CA PHE A 362 -16.12 35.59 -3.99
C PHE A 362 -16.22 36.74 -2.98
N ASP A 363 -17.28 36.75 -2.16
CA ASP A 363 -17.44 37.69 -1.05
C ASP A 363 -16.78 37.10 0.22
N ALA A 364 -15.56 37.54 0.48
CA ALA A 364 -14.79 37.14 1.66
C ALA A 364 -15.44 37.61 2.98
N GLU A 365 -16.25 38.67 2.95
CA GLU A 365 -17.00 39.16 4.10
C GLU A 365 -18.17 38.23 4.44
N GLU A 366 -18.84 37.69 3.42
CA GLU A 366 -19.92 36.71 3.59
C GLU A 366 -19.40 35.36 4.12
N LEU A 367 -18.23 34.92 3.67
CA LEU A 367 -17.57 33.69 4.14
C LEU A 367 -17.09 33.81 5.59
N THR A 368 -16.60 34.99 5.97
CA THR A 368 -16.18 35.28 7.35
C THR A 368 -17.40 35.34 8.30
N LYS A 369 -18.52 35.92 7.85
CA LYS A 369 -19.80 35.89 8.60
C LYS A 369 -20.34 34.47 8.78
N LYS A 370 -20.28 33.62 7.75
CA LYS A 370 -20.73 32.22 7.84
C LYS A 370 -19.85 31.38 8.78
N LEU A 371 -18.54 31.64 8.81
CA LEU A 371 -17.63 30.96 9.75
C LEU A 371 -17.85 31.38 11.21
N GLU A 372 -18.15 32.66 11.48
CA GLU A 372 -18.44 33.13 12.84
C GLU A 372 -19.81 32.63 13.35
N LEU A 373 -20.82 32.55 12.47
CA LEU A 373 -22.13 31.98 12.83
C LEU A 373 -22.02 30.48 13.17
N ALA A 374 -21.24 29.72 12.40
CA ALA A 374 -20.98 28.30 12.66
C ALA A 374 -20.21 28.06 13.97
N LYS A 375 -19.31 28.98 14.37
CA LYS A 375 -18.63 28.90 15.67
C LYS A 375 -19.56 29.17 16.85
N GLN A 376 -20.55 30.05 16.69
CA GLN A 376 -21.54 30.32 17.74
C GLN A 376 -22.47 29.14 17.97
N GLU A 377 -22.92 28.47 16.91
CA GLU A 377 -23.77 27.26 17.00
C GLU A 377 -23.03 26.06 17.62
N MET A 378 -21.73 25.93 17.40
CA MET A 378 -20.92 24.84 17.97
C MET A 378 -20.47 25.07 19.43
N SER A 379 -20.56 26.30 19.96
CA SER A 379 -20.21 26.58 21.36
C SER A 379 -21.37 26.42 22.34
N GLY A 380 -22.60 26.19 21.84
CA GLY A 380 -23.77 25.92 22.66
C GLY A 380 -23.81 24.48 23.18
N LYS A 381 -23.18 24.23 24.34
CA LYS A 381 -23.79 23.31 25.32
C LYS A 381 -24.84 24.11 26.10
N PRO A 382 -25.97 23.49 26.49
CA PRO A 382 -27.04 24.18 27.20
C PRO A 382 -26.55 24.90 28.47
#